data_AF-A0A8D8A559-F1
#
_entry.id   AF-A0A8D8A559-F1
#
_cell.length_a   1.000
_cell.length_b   1.000
_cell.length_c   1.000
_cell.angle_alpha   90.00
_cell.angle_beta   90.00
_cell.angle_gamma   90.00
#
_symmetry.space_group_name_H-M   'P 1'
#
loop_
_entity.id
_entity.type
_entity.pdbx_description
1 polymer ?
#
loop_
_entity_poly.entity_id
_entity_poly.type
_entity_poly.pdbx_seq_one_letter_code
_entity_poly.pdbx_strand_id
1 'polypeptide(L)'
;RLNKCYVIPLNTSVVMPPKDFLELLVNIKAGTYLPQSYLVREQMMVTGKVEHVDQLGYFIYGLCRGRDTYKLERRETVLGIQKREALNCHKILHFENKFV
;
A
#
# COMPACT_ATOMS: atom_id res chain seq x y z
N ARG A 1 -1.09 -15.17 -16.42
CA ARG A 1 -1.31 -15.82 -15.11
C ARG A 1 -0.19 -15.37 -14.18
N LEU A 2 -0.50 -14.73 -13.05
CA LEU A 2 0.51 -14.29 -12.08
C LEU A 2 0.98 -15.51 -11.27
N ASN A 3 2.26 -15.87 -11.40
CA ASN A 3 2.87 -16.97 -10.61
C ASN A 3 3.29 -16.53 -9.20
N LYS A 4 2.98 -15.27 -8.83
CA LYS A 4 3.35 -14.65 -7.55
C LYS A 4 2.08 -14.21 -6.81
N CYS A 5 2.08 -14.35 -5.49
CA CYS A 5 1.06 -13.81 -4.61
C CYS A 5 1.55 -12.48 -4.02
N TYR A 6 0.65 -11.52 -3.88
CA TYR A 6 0.94 -10.24 -3.24
C TYR A 6 -0.07 -10.02 -2.12
N VAL A 7 0.41 -9.74 -0.91
CA VAL A 7 -0.42 -9.57 0.28
C VAL A 7 -0.23 -8.18 0.86
N ILE A 8 -1.34 -7.52 1.23
CA ILE A 8 -1.35 -6.22 1.90
C ILE A 8 -1.96 -6.37 3.31
N PRO A 9 -1.47 -5.65 4.31
CA PRO A 9 -2.21 -5.47 5.55
C PRO A 9 -3.46 -4.62 5.27
N LEU A 10 -4.60 -5.01 5.83
CA LEU A 10 -5.85 -4.25 5.72
C LEU A 10 -5.87 -3.13 6.77
N ASN A 11 -6.35 -1.96 6.37
CA ASN A 11 -6.64 -0.88 7.32
C ASN A 11 -8.01 -1.11 7.96
N THR A 12 -8.01 -1.60 9.20
CA THR A 12 -9.21 -1.93 9.98
C THR A 12 -10.01 -0.71 10.44
N SER A 13 -9.49 0.51 10.30
CA SER A 13 -10.25 1.74 10.55
C SER A 13 -11.17 2.11 9.38
N VAL A 14 -10.86 1.62 8.17
CA VAL A 14 -11.64 1.88 6.95
C VAL A 14 -12.60 0.74 6.65
N VAL A 15 -12.23 -0.49 7.04
CA VAL A 15 -13.04 -1.69 6.84
C VAL A 15 -13.44 -2.23 8.21
N MET A 16 -14.72 -2.10 8.56
CA MET A 16 -15.25 -2.60 9.83
C MET A 16 -15.17 -4.13 9.87
N PRO A 17 -14.67 -4.76 10.96
CA PRO A 17 -14.71 -6.21 11.08
C PRO A 17 -16.18 -6.68 11.19
N PRO A 18 -16.53 -7.83 10.59
CA PRO A 18 -17.85 -8.41 10.75
C PRO A 18 -18.06 -8.80 12.22
N LYS A 19 -19.25 -8.59 12.75
CA LYS A 19 -19.59 -8.93 14.14
C LYS A 19 -19.66 -10.44 14.34
N ASP A 20 -20.06 -11.17 13.30
CA ASP A 20 -20.23 -12.62 13.30
C ASP A 20 -20.06 -13.24 11.90
N PHE A 21 -19.87 -14.56 11.85
CA PHE A 21 -19.57 -15.28 10.61
C PHE A 21 -20.73 -15.26 9.60
N LEU A 22 -21.98 -15.19 10.06
CA LEU A 22 -23.14 -15.13 9.19
C LEU A 22 -23.21 -13.78 8.47
N GLU A 23 -23.01 -12.68 9.20
CA GLU A 23 -22.92 -11.33 8.63
C GLU A 23 -21.84 -11.24 7.54
N LEU A 24 -20.67 -11.84 7.79
CA LEU A 24 -19.60 -11.93 6.79
C LEU A 24 -20.06 -12.64 5.50
N LEU A 25 -20.68 -13.81 5.61
CA LEU A 25 -21.13 -14.59 4.45
C LEU A 25 -22.20 -13.84 3.64
N VAL A 26 -23.13 -13.15 4.33
CA VAL A 26 -24.15 -12.33 3.68
C VAL A 26 -23.52 -11.17 2.92
N ASN A 27 -22.57 -10.45 3.54
CA ASN A 27 -21.91 -9.30 2.92
C ASN A 27 -20.94 -9.69 1.79
N ILE A 28 -20.32 -10.88 1.86
CA ILE A 28 -19.54 -11.44 0.74
C ILE A 28 -20.47 -11.78 -0.43
N LYS A 29 -21.59 -12.46 -0.16
CA LYS A 29 -22.58 -12.81 -1.19
C LYS A 29 -23.20 -11.56 -1.83
N ALA A 30 -23.43 -10.52 -1.04
CA ALA A 30 -23.96 -9.23 -1.50
C ALA A 30 -22.90 -8.36 -2.20
N GLY A 31 -21.62 -8.75 -2.17
CA GLY A 31 -20.52 -7.98 -2.75
C GLY A 31 -20.20 -6.67 -2.01
N THR A 32 -20.72 -6.48 -0.79
CA THR A 32 -20.56 -5.28 0.03
C THR A 32 -19.34 -5.33 0.95
N TYR A 33 -18.83 -6.54 1.25
CA TYR A 33 -17.64 -6.72 2.09
C TYR A 33 -16.34 -6.47 1.34
N LEU A 34 -16.35 -6.63 0.01
CA LEU A 34 -15.21 -6.33 -0.84
C LEU A 34 -15.22 -4.84 -1.14
N PRO A 35 -14.18 -4.07 -0.80
CA PRO A 35 -14.20 -2.63 -0.99
C PRO A 35 -14.47 -2.29 -2.46
N GLN A 36 -15.48 -1.46 -2.68
CA GLN A 36 -15.75 -0.82 -3.97
C GLN A 36 -14.45 -0.15 -4.42
N SER A 37 -14.19 -0.25 -5.72
CA SER A 37 -12.98 0.09 -6.49
C SER A 37 -12.31 1.47 -6.26
N TYR A 38 -12.72 2.25 -5.26
CA TYR A 38 -12.12 3.52 -4.85
C TYR A 38 -10.71 3.37 -4.24
N LEU A 39 -10.36 2.21 -3.69
CA LEU A 39 -9.02 1.93 -3.12
C LEU A 39 -7.91 1.66 -4.17
N VAL A 40 -8.17 1.88 -5.46
CA VAL A 40 -7.43 1.25 -6.58
C VAL A 40 -6.35 2.14 -7.22
N ARG A 41 -5.97 3.27 -6.62
CA ARG A 41 -4.84 4.09 -7.12
C ARG A 41 -3.81 4.47 -6.06
N GLU A 42 -3.54 3.55 -5.15
CA GLU A 42 -2.42 3.70 -4.22
C GLU A 42 -1.13 3.15 -4.85
N GLN A 43 -0.03 3.89 -4.74
CA GLN A 43 1.29 3.36 -5.10
C GLN A 43 1.72 2.36 -4.02
N MET A 44 1.93 1.12 -4.42
CA MET A 44 2.38 0.04 -3.53
C MET A 44 3.84 -0.29 -3.84
N MET A 45 4.63 -0.61 -2.81
CA MET A 45 5.98 -1.12 -2.96
C MET A 45 6.10 -2.51 -2.34
N VAL A 46 6.89 -3.38 -2.97
CA VAL A 46 7.24 -4.69 -2.41
C VAL A 46 8.31 -4.47 -1.35
N THR A 47 8.02 -4.84 -0.10
CA THR A 47 8.96 -4.64 1.02
C THR A 47 9.73 -5.90 1.37
N GLY A 48 9.19 -7.08 1.10
CA GLY A 48 9.88 -8.33 1.38
C GLY A 48 9.14 -9.57 0.87
N LYS A 49 9.88 -10.68 0.80
CA LYS A 49 9.32 -12.01 0.57
C LYS A 49 8.76 -12.56 1.89
N VAL A 50 7.61 -13.20 1.82
CA VAL A 50 7.01 -13.90 2.95
C VAL A 50 7.48 -15.35 2.91
N GLU A 51 8.27 -15.75 3.89
CA GLU A 51 8.77 -17.13 4.02
C GLU A 51 7.67 -18.07 4.56
N HIS A 52 6.91 -17.63 5.56
CA HIS A 52 5.90 -18.43 6.26
C HIS A 52 4.48 -17.98 5.91
N VAL A 53 3.99 -18.42 4.75
CA VAL A 53 2.63 -18.11 4.26
C VAL A 53 1.55 -18.79 5.12
N ASP A 54 1.88 -19.89 5.79
CA ASP A 54 1.04 -20.63 6.72
C ASP A 54 0.57 -19.79 7.92
N GLN A 55 1.36 -18.80 8.34
CA GLN A 55 1.02 -17.89 9.44
C GLN A 55 -0.04 -16.86 9.05
N LEU A 56 -0.31 -16.66 7.76
CA LEU A 56 -1.33 -15.72 7.27
C LEU A 56 -2.76 -16.26 7.36
N GLY A 57 -2.93 -17.45 7.93
CA GLY A 57 -4.22 -18.09 8.13
C GLY A 57 -4.69 -18.91 6.93
N TYR A 58 -5.72 -19.73 7.18
CA TYR A 58 -6.17 -20.78 6.27
C TYR A 58 -6.55 -20.27 4.86
N PHE A 59 -7.29 -19.15 4.79
CA PHE A 59 -7.76 -18.61 3.52
C PHE A 59 -6.62 -18.08 2.64
N ILE A 60 -5.72 -17.27 3.21
CA ILE A 60 -4.59 -16.71 2.48
C ILE A 60 -3.63 -17.82 2.06
N TYR A 61 -3.37 -18.76 2.97
CA TYR A 61 -2.58 -19.94 2.66
C TYR A 61 -3.17 -20.74 1.49
N GLY A 62 -4.48 -21.05 1.49
CA GLY A 62 -5.12 -21.80 0.41
C GLY A 62 -4.99 -21.12 -0.97
N LEU A 63 -4.99 -19.79 -1.01
CA LEU A 63 -4.87 -19.01 -2.25
C LEU A 63 -3.42 -18.85 -2.73
N CYS A 64 -2.48 -18.65 -1.80
CA CYS A 64 -1.09 -18.33 -2.11
C CYS A 64 -0.13 -19.53 -2.05
N ARG A 65 -0.55 -20.69 -1.53
CA ARG A 65 0.30 -21.89 -1.41
C ARG A 65 0.90 -22.26 -2.78
N GLY A 66 2.21 -22.52 -2.78
CA GLY A 66 2.97 -22.90 -3.97
C GLY A 66 3.32 -21.74 -4.90
N ARG A 67 3.07 -20.48 -4.50
CA ARG A 67 3.47 -19.27 -5.21
C ARG A 67 4.41 -18.45 -4.33
N ASP A 68 5.41 -17.82 -4.93
CA ASP A 68 6.22 -16.83 -4.22
C ASP A 68 5.32 -15.71 -3.73
N THR A 69 5.31 -15.49 -2.41
CA THR A 69 4.43 -14.50 -1.77
C THR A 69 5.25 -13.31 -1.33
N TYR A 70 4.77 -12.11 -1.68
CA TYR A 70 5.46 -10.85 -1.38
C TYR A 70 4.53 -9.93 -0.60
N LYS A 71 5.10 -9.27 0.41
CA LYS A 71 4.40 -8.26 1.19
C LYS A 71 4.45 -6.93 0.42
N LEU A 72 3.28 -6.32 0.31
CA LEU A 72 3.10 -4.98 -0.23
C LEU A 72 2.86 -4.01 0.92
N GLU A 73 3.49 -2.84 0.84
CA GLU A 73 3.22 -1.72 1.71
C GLU A 73 2.89 -0.48 0.89
N ARG A 74 2.05 0.38 1.46
CA ARG A 74 1.68 1.65 0.85
C ARG A 74 2.90 2.55 0.81
N ARG A 75 3.21 3.12 -0.35
CA ARG A 75 4.21 4.16 -0.44
C ARG A 75 3.66 5.42 0.21
N GLU A 76 4.20 5.77 1.37
CA GLU A 76 3.99 7.09 1.93
C GLU A 76 4.56 8.10 0.93
N THR A 77 3.67 8.85 0.27
CA THR A 77 4.08 10.03 -0.48
C THR A 77 4.58 11.01 0.57
N VAL A 78 5.90 11.12 0.72
CA VAL A 78 6.52 12.17 1.53
C VAL A 78 5.85 13.48 1.10
N LEU A 79 5.07 14.06 2.00
CA LEU A 79 4.31 15.29 1.80
C LEU A 79 5.30 16.42 1.51
N GLY A 80 5.58 16.62 0.23
CA GLY A 80 6.37 17.73 -0.29
C GLY A 80 7.85 17.65 0.06
N ILE A 81 8.66 18.16 -0.86
CA ILE A 81 9.99 18.64 -0.52
C ILE A 81 9.77 19.78 0.49
N GLN A 82 10.00 19.54 1.78
CA GLN A 82 10.05 20.64 2.73
C GLN A 82 11.28 21.49 2.38
N LYS A 83 11.03 22.74 1.97
CA LYS A 83 12.08 23.73 1.76
C LYS A 83 12.83 23.87 3.08
N ARG A 84 14.06 23.34 3.14
CA ARG A 84 14.92 23.52 4.31
C ARG A 84 15.09 25.03 4.50
N GLU A 85 14.74 25.52 5.68
CA GLU A 85 14.94 26.92 6.02
C GLU A 85 16.46 27.16 6.08
N ALA A 86 16.98 28.02 5.21
CA ALA A 86 18.37 28.45 5.28
C ALA A 86 18.44 29.57 6.31
N LEU A 87 18.90 29.26 7.53
CA LEU A 87 19.09 30.25 8.61
C LEU A 87 19.92 31.46 8.14
N ASN A 88 20.85 31.23 7.21
CA ASN A 88 21.63 32.26 6.52
C ASN A 88 21.26 32.31 5.02
N CYS A 89 20.25 33.10 4.69
CA CYS A 89 19.88 33.39 3.31
C CYS A 89 20.77 34.50 2.75
N HIS A 90 21.65 34.18 1.80
CA HIS A 90 22.43 35.19 1.08
C HIS A 90 21.78 35.48 -0.28
N LYS A 91 21.64 36.76 -0.61
CA LYS A 91 21.06 37.20 -1.88
C LYS A 91 22.08 36.92 -2.99
N ILE A 92 21.84 35.89 -3.80
CA ILE A 92 22.66 35.62 -4.98
C ILE A 92 22.30 36.69 -6.02
N LEU A 93 23.21 37.64 -6.23
CA LEU A 93 23.11 38.57 -7.35
C LEU A 93 23.56 37.81 -8.60
N HIS A 94 22.59 37.30 -9.36
CA HIS A 94 22.88 36.68 -10.65
C HIS A 94 23.19 37.78 -11.65
N PHE A 95 24.47 37.93 -11.99
CA PHE A 95 24.88 38.79 -13.09
C PHE A 95 24.57 38.08 -14.40
N GLU A 96 23.87 38.78 -15.29
CA GLU A 96 23.54 38.29 -16.62
C GLU A 96 24.83 37.92 -17.37
N ASN A 97 24.86 36.70 -17.92
CA ASN A 97 26.03 36.20 -18.61
C ASN A 97 26.19 36.94 -19.95
N LYS A 98 27.24 37.77 -20.06
CA LYS A 98 27.58 38.52 -21.28
C LYS A 98 28.69 37.85 -22.11
N PHE A 99 28.81 36.52 -22.06
CA PHE A 99 29.65 35.82 -23.03
C PHE A 99 28.87 35.62 -24.33
N VAL A 100 29.21 36.47 -25.32
CA VAL A 100 28.84 36.35 -26.74
C VAL A 100 29.86 35.43 -27.42
#